data_AF-A0A1B5KRB7-F1
#
_entry.id   AF-A0A1B5KRB7-F1
#
_cell.length_a   1.000
_cell.length_b   1.000
_cell.length_c   1.000
_cell.angle_alpha   90.00
_cell.angle_beta   90.00
_cell.angle_gamma   90.00
#
_symmetry.space_group_name_H-M   'P 1'
#
loop_
_entity.id
_entity.type
_entity.pdbx_description
1 polymer ?
#
loop_
_entity_poly.entity_id
_entity_poly.type
_entity_poly.pdbx_seq_one_letter_code
_entity_poly.pdbx_strand_id
1 'polypeptide(L)'
;MRQMQSKTADAFATALWSSASEMGHRPSTLSLARQLIRSGAYTRIPQLRKVEARFEELVSSGKDADALTAAGELLFEQGRFDAAVATTRRALQLSERFEWRPYCELCLGKAYVKTGKGDEARRIFDRLAEDGLVEADVELADLLKRRESGEVAQRLYAAACNGRRDMFARLSEMELDGGAMPADQRSTEERRLWAMEWLRLADTRAAY
;
A
#
# COMPACT_ATOMS: atom_id res chain seq x y z
N MET A 1 18.27 12.84 -18.70
CA MET A 1 17.10 13.52 -19.30
C MET A 1 15.73 12.95 -18.87
N ARG A 2 15.56 11.65 -18.55
CA ARG A 2 14.27 11.06 -18.11
C ARG A 2 13.66 11.66 -16.83
N GLN A 3 14.47 12.02 -15.83
CA GLN A 3 13.97 12.59 -14.56
C GLN A 3 13.30 13.98 -14.70
N MET A 4 13.71 14.80 -15.68
CA MET A 4 13.07 16.10 -15.91
C MET A 4 11.71 15.95 -16.60
N GLN A 5 11.54 14.97 -17.50
CA GLN A 5 10.25 14.72 -18.17
C GLN A 5 9.20 14.16 -17.21
N SER A 6 9.59 13.32 -16.24
CA SER A 6 8.67 12.77 -15.22
C SER A 6 8.09 13.85 -14.32
N LYS A 7 8.91 14.77 -13.79
CA LYS A 7 8.41 15.85 -12.92
C LYS A 7 7.43 16.79 -13.62
N THR A 8 7.64 17.06 -14.91
CA THR A 8 6.75 17.91 -15.71
C THR A 8 5.43 17.20 -16.02
N ALA A 9 5.47 15.90 -16.30
CA ALA A 9 4.27 15.09 -16.52
C ALA A 9 3.41 15.01 -15.25
N ASP A 10 4.03 14.81 -14.09
CA ASP A 10 3.33 14.74 -12.80
C ASP A 10 2.65 16.08 -12.44
N ALA A 11 3.34 17.20 -12.69
CA ALA A 11 2.77 18.53 -12.48
C ALA A 11 1.56 18.79 -13.39
N PHE A 12 1.66 18.38 -14.67
CA PHE A 12 0.57 18.52 -15.62
C PHE A 12 -0.64 17.65 -15.26
N ALA A 13 -0.41 16.38 -14.91
CA ALA A 13 -1.47 15.47 -14.45
C ALA A 13 -2.18 16.01 -13.20
N THR A 14 -1.41 16.54 -12.24
CA THR A 14 -1.96 17.15 -11.02
C THR A 14 -2.84 18.36 -11.34
N ALA A 15 -2.42 19.22 -12.26
CA ALA A 15 -3.20 20.38 -12.69
C ALA A 15 -4.52 19.97 -13.38
N LEU A 16 -4.47 18.94 -14.24
CA LEU A 16 -5.66 18.40 -14.89
C LEU A 16 -6.65 17.82 -13.88
N TRP A 17 -6.19 17.00 -12.94
CA TRP A 17 -7.05 16.43 -11.90
C TRP A 17 -7.60 17.48 -10.94
N SER A 18 -6.81 18.50 -10.60
CA SER A 18 -7.29 19.64 -9.81
C SER A 18 -8.41 20.37 -10.54
N SER A 19 -8.25 20.64 -11.83
CA SER A 19 -9.26 21.33 -12.65
C SER A 19 -10.56 20.50 -12.75
N ALA A 20 -10.45 19.19 -12.99
CA ALA A 20 -11.60 18.29 -13.01
C ALA A 20 -12.32 18.21 -11.65
N SER A 21 -11.56 18.19 -10.56
CA SER A 21 -12.10 18.28 -9.19
C SER A 21 -12.86 19.60 -8.97
N GLU A 22 -12.32 20.73 -9.44
CA GLU A 22 -13.02 22.02 -9.40
C GLU A 22 -14.33 22.02 -10.19
N MET A 23 -14.39 21.28 -11.30
CA MET A 23 -15.62 21.06 -12.07
C MET A 23 -16.61 20.07 -11.42
N GLY A 24 -16.27 19.47 -10.29
CA GLY A 24 -17.12 18.54 -9.55
C GLY A 24 -16.97 17.08 -9.95
N HIS A 25 -15.91 16.73 -10.66
CA HIS A 25 -15.60 15.34 -10.96
C HIS A 25 -15.06 14.62 -9.72
N ARG A 26 -15.95 13.92 -9.01
CA ARG A 26 -15.67 13.17 -7.78
C ARG A 26 -14.43 12.27 -7.88
N PRO A 27 -14.25 11.39 -8.90
CA PRO A 27 -13.07 10.54 -8.96
C PRO A 27 -11.75 11.30 -8.96
N SER A 28 -11.72 12.50 -9.56
CA SER A 28 -10.52 13.36 -9.55
C SER A 28 -10.25 13.94 -8.16
N THR A 29 -11.30 14.37 -7.45
CA THR A 29 -11.18 14.82 -6.06
C THR A 29 -10.59 13.73 -5.18
N LEU A 30 -11.17 12.52 -5.25
CA LEU A 30 -10.76 11.39 -4.43
C LEU A 30 -9.33 10.92 -4.78
N SER A 31 -9.04 10.73 -6.06
CA SER A 31 -7.73 10.22 -6.50
C SER A 31 -6.61 11.17 -6.11
N LEU A 32 -6.80 12.48 -6.31
CA LEU A 32 -5.78 13.46 -5.95
C LEU A 32 -5.66 13.59 -4.42
N ALA A 33 -6.76 13.61 -3.67
CA ALA A 33 -6.70 13.62 -2.21
C ALA A 33 -5.92 12.41 -1.66
N ARG A 34 -6.22 11.21 -2.17
CA ARG A 34 -5.53 9.98 -1.77
C ARG A 34 -4.04 9.98 -2.12
N GLN A 35 -3.67 10.51 -3.29
CA GLN A 35 -2.26 10.70 -3.65
C GLN A 35 -1.54 11.65 -2.69
N LEU A 36 -2.19 12.77 -2.32
CA LEU A 36 -1.65 13.72 -1.35
C LEU A 36 -1.47 13.08 0.03
N ILE A 37 -2.43 12.24 0.46
CA ILE A 37 -2.34 11.49 1.72
C ILE A 37 -1.11 10.58 1.71
N ARG A 38 -0.98 9.73 0.68
CA ARG A 38 0.11 8.75 0.56
C ARG A 38 1.50 9.36 0.41
N SER A 39 1.59 10.54 -0.19
CA SER A 39 2.84 11.29 -0.31
C SER A 39 3.15 12.15 0.93
N GLY A 40 2.25 12.20 1.91
CA GLY A 40 2.36 13.09 3.07
C GLY A 40 2.24 14.59 2.71
N ALA A 41 1.75 14.91 1.51
CA ALA A 41 1.58 16.27 1.01
C ALA A 41 0.19 16.87 1.28
N TYR A 42 -0.74 16.08 1.81
CA TYR A 42 -2.08 16.53 2.21
C TYR A 42 -1.97 17.72 3.18
N THR A 43 -2.71 18.80 2.94
CA THR A 43 -2.67 20.13 3.59
C THR A 43 -1.39 20.97 3.38
N ARG A 44 -0.38 20.43 2.69
CA ARG A 44 0.92 21.12 2.50
C ARG A 44 1.01 21.95 1.24
N ILE A 45 0.08 21.77 0.29
CA ILE A 45 0.10 22.43 -1.02
C ILE A 45 -1.06 23.43 -1.09
N PRO A 46 -0.82 24.74 -0.88
CA PRO A 46 -1.88 25.75 -0.81
C PRO A 46 -2.78 25.82 -2.04
N GLN A 47 -2.24 25.48 -3.22
CA GLN A 47 -2.94 25.48 -4.50
C GLN A 47 -4.00 24.39 -4.59
N LEU A 48 -3.88 23.32 -3.80
CA LEU A 48 -4.78 22.17 -3.83
C LEU A 48 -5.86 22.23 -2.74
N ARG A 49 -5.94 23.34 -1.98
CA ARG A 49 -6.95 23.52 -0.91
C ARG A 49 -8.39 23.35 -1.36
N LYS A 50 -8.71 23.71 -2.60
CA LYS A 50 -10.06 23.47 -3.15
C LYS A 50 -10.37 21.99 -3.26
N VAL A 51 -9.38 21.17 -3.64
CA VAL A 51 -9.55 19.71 -3.73
C VAL A 51 -9.72 19.11 -2.34
N GLU A 52 -8.92 19.57 -1.38
CA GLU A 52 -9.04 19.17 0.03
C GLU A 52 -10.41 19.52 0.60
N ALA A 53 -10.91 20.75 0.37
CA ALA A 53 -12.23 21.17 0.83
C ALA A 53 -13.37 20.31 0.26
N ARG A 54 -13.28 19.94 -1.04
CA ARG A 54 -14.27 19.03 -1.64
C ARG A 54 -14.16 17.62 -1.09
N PHE A 55 -12.95 17.14 -0.85
CA PHE A 55 -12.75 15.84 -0.19
C PHE A 55 -13.36 15.85 1.21
N GLU A 56 -13.14 16.91 2.01
CA GLU A 56 -13.75 17.08 3.33
C GLU A 56 -15.29 17.13 3.26
N GLU A 57 -15.86 17.78 2.24
CA GLU A 57 -17.31 17.76 1.98
C GLU A 57 -17.83 16.32 1.72
N LEU A 58 -17.13 15.56 0.88
CA LEU A 58 -17.48 14.16 0.61
C LEU A 58 -17.40 13.29 1.87
N VAL A 59 -16.35 13.47 2.69
CA VAL A 59 -16.16 12.74 3.94
C VAL A 59 -17.23 13.11 4.97
N SER A 60 -17.50 14.41 5.15
CA SER A 60 -18.49 14.91 6.11
C SER A 60 -19.93 14.54 5.73
N SER A 61 -20.21 14.32 4.44
CA SER A 61 -21.50 13.75 4.01
C SER A 61 -21.77 12.36 4.61
N GLY A 62 -20.71 11.59 4.93
CA GLY A 62 -20.78 10.26 5.53
C GLY A 62 -21.46 9.19 4.67
N LYS A 63 -21.66 9.46 3.37
CA LYS A 63 -22.41 8.60 2.44
C LYS A 63 -21.53 8.03 1.32
N ASP A 64 -20.29 8.47 1.21
CA ASP A 64 -19.37 8.07 0.16
C ASP A 64 -18.32 7.09 0.70
N ALA A 65 -18.43 5.81 0.31
CA ALA A 65 -17.55 4.76 0.79
C ALA A 65 -16.08 4.94 0.33
N ASP A 66 -15.83 5.44 -0.88
CA ASP A 66 -14.46 5.69 -1.35
C ASP A 66 -13.84 6.89 -0.62
N ALA A 67 -14.64 7.93 -0.35
CA ALA A 67 -14.20 9.08 0.44
C ALA A 67 -13.84 8.68 1.88
N LEU A 68 -14.71 7.87 2.52
CA LEU A 68 -14.42 7.32 3.84
C LEU A 68 -13.21 6.38 3.83
N THR A 69 -12.96 5.67 2.74
CA THR A 69 -11.75 4.86 2.57
C THR A 69 -10.49 5.73 2.62
N ALA A 70 -10.43 6.80 1.83
CA ALA A 70 -9.31 7.74 1.88
C ALA A 70 -9.21 8.48 3.22
N ALA A 71 -10.33 8.79 3.88
CA ALA A 71 -10.31 9.36 5.23
C ALA A 71 -9.73 8.38 6.26
N GLY A 72 -10.05 7.09 6.14
CA GLY A 72 -9.44 6.01 6.90
C GLY A 72 -7.93 5.93 6.71
N GLU A 73 -7.46 6.01 5.45
CA GLU A 73 -6.03 6.08 5.14
C GLU A 73 -5.38 7.31 5.76
N LEU A 74 -5.99 8.50 5.66
CA LEU A 74 -5.48 9.72 6.29
C LEU A 74 -5.36 9.60 7.82
N LEU A 75 -6.37 9.04 8.47
CA LEU A 75 -6.36 8.81 9.92
C LEU A 75 -5.26 7.81 10.32
N PHE A 76 -5.04 6.78 9.50
CA PHE A 76 -3.97 5.82 9.71
C PHE A 76 -2.59 6.48 9.63
N GLU A 77 -2.33 7.30 8.59
CA GLU A 77 -1.07 8.05 8.44
C GLU A 77 -0.86 9.06 9.58
N GLN A 78 -1.94 9.58 10.17
CA GLN A 78 -1.89 10.44 11.37
C GLN A 78 -1.68 9.66 12.68
N GLY A 79 -1.55 8.33 12.64
CA GLY A 79 -1.41 7.48 13.83
C GLY A 79 -2.72 7.29 14.62
N ARG A 80 -3.86 7.74 14.10
CA ARG A 80 -5.18 7.63 14.74
C ARG A 80 -5.84 6.30 14.39
N PHE A 81 -5.22 5.20 14.80
CA PHE A 81 -5.57 3.85 14.32
C PHE A 81 -7.00 3.41 14.65
N ASP A 82 -7.50 3.67 15.88
CA ASP A 82 -8.88 3.32 16.24
C ASP A 82 -9.91 4.10 15.40
N ALA A 83 -9.63 5.36 15.10
CA ALA A 83 -10.47 6.18 14.22
C ALA A 83 -10.42 5.68 12.77
N ALA A 84 -9.26 5.21 12.30
CA ALA A 84 -9.12 4.56 10.99
C ALA A 84 -9.97 3.28 10.91
N VAL A 85 -9.95 2.44 11.95
CA VAL A 85 -10.81 1.24 12.06
C VAL A 85 -12.29 1.62 12.01
N ALA A 86 -12.72 2.61 12.79
CA ALA A 86 -14.11 3.04 12.81
C ALA A 86 -14.58 3.56 11.45
N THR A 87 -13.76 4.40 10.81
CA THR A 87 -14.06 5.03 9.51
C THR A 87 -14.13 4.01 8.38
N THR A 88 -13.14 3.10 8.29
CA THR A 88 -13.12 2.05 7.26
C THR A 88 -14.23 1.02 7.45
N ARG A 89 -14.54 0.62 8.70
CA ARG A 89 -15.72 -0.21 8.98
C ARG A 89 -17.01 0.47 8.55
N ARG A 90 -17.14 1.78 8.77
CA ARG A 90 -18.30 2.55 8.31
C ARG A 90 -18.42 2.52 6.79
N ALA A 91 -17.32 2.69 6.05
CA ALA A 91 -17.31 2.59 4.59
C ALA A 91 -17.82 1.21 4.12
N LEU A 92 -17.32 0.12 4.72
CA LEU A 92 -17.74 -1.26 4.41
C LEU A 92 -19.21 -1.55 4.76
N GLN A 93 -19.81 -0.80 5.70
CA GLN A 93 -21.24 -0.91 6.05
C GLN A 93 -22.15 -0.14 5.09
N LEU A 94 -21.65 0.89 4.41
CA LEU A 94 -22.45 1.72 3.50
C LEU A 94 -22.78 0.99 2.21
N SER A 95 -21.85 0.20 1.69
CA SER A 95 -22.03 -0.55 0.46
C SER A 95 -21.22 -1.84 0.49
N GLU A 96 -21.86 -2.94 0.06
CA GLU A 96 -21.17 -4.18 -0.23
C GLU A 96 -20.27 -4.07 -1.46
N ARG A 97 -20.50 -3.14 -2.38
CA ARG A 97 -19.67 -2.99 -3.59
C ARG A 97 -19.38 -1.52 -3.84
N PHE A 98 -18.11 -1.14 -3.75
CA PHE A 98 -17.61 0.17 -4.12
C PHE A 98 -16.19 0.02 -4.68
N GLU A 99 -15.77 0.99 -5.47
CA GLU A 99 -14.56 0.91 -6.29
C GLU A 99 -13.31 0.62 -5.43
N TRP A 100 -13.19 1.30 -4.28
CA TRP A 100 -12.02 1.19 -3.43
C TRP A 100 -12.14 0.16 -2.32
N ARG A 101 -13.09 -0.77 -2.42
CA ARG A 101 -13.31 -1.79 -1.38
C ARG A 101 -12.06 -2.58 -1.01
N PRO A 102 -11.25 -3.12 -1.94
CA PRO A 102 -10.02 -3.85 -1.58
C PRO A 102 -9.05 -2.99 -0.77
N TYR A 103 -8.95 -1.70 -1.10
CA TYR A 103 -8.11 -0.77 -0.37
C TYR A 103 -8.65 -0.38 0.99
N CYS A 104 -9.97 -0.30 1.14
CA CYS A 104 -10.62 -0.10 2.42
C CYS A 104 -10.36 -1.28 3.36
N GLU A 105 -10.47 -2.51 2.85
CA GLU A 105 -10.15 -3.71 3.60
C GLU A 105 -8.65 -3.76 3.95
N LEU A 106 -7.76 -3.41 3.02
CA LEU A 106 -6.32 -3.29 3.28
C LEU A 106 -6.03 -2.28 4.41
N CYS A 107 -6.61 -1.08 4.35
CA CYS A 107 -6.44 -0.06 5.39
C CYS A 107 -6.97 -0.54 6.75
N LEU A 108 -8.10 -1.24 6.77
CA LEU A 108 -8.65 -1.85 7.99
C LEU A 108 -7.69 -2.91 8.56
N GLY A 109 -7.13 -3.78 7.73
CA GLY A 109 -6.13 -4.78 8.14
C GLY A 109 -4.90 -4.12 8.75
N LYS A 110 -4.34 -3.10 8.08
CA LYS A 110 -3.20 -2.32 8.61
C LYS A 110 -3.50 -1.68 9.96
N ALA A 111 -4.69 -1.09 10.10
CA ALA A 111 -5.13 -0.49 11.36
C ALA A 111 -5.34 -1.53 12.47
N TYR A 112 -5.79 -2.74 12.13
CA TYR A 112 -5.86 -3.86 13.08
C TYR A 112 -4.51 -4.31 13.59
N VAL A 113 -3.48 -4.40 12.73
CA VAL A 113 -2.11 -4.68 13.17
C VAL A 113 -1.66 -3.67 14.23
N LYS A 114 -1.91 -2.37 13.98
CA LYS A 114 -1.51 -1.30 14.91
C LYS A 114 -2.33 -1.25 16.20
N THR A 115 -3.53 -1.84 16.21
CA THR A 115 -4.40 -1.93 17.40
C THR A 115 -4.34 -3.29 18.10
N GLY A 116 -3.39 -4.15 17.72
CA GLY A 116 -3.15 -5.45 18.36
C GLY A 116 -4.07 -6.59 17.90
N LYS A 117 -4.87 -6.39 16.86
CA LYS A 117 -5.80 -7.36 16.28
C LYS A 117 -5.15 -8.11 15.11
N GLY A 118 -3.99 -8.71 15.38
CA GLY A 118 -3.15 -9.35 14.35
C GLY A 118 -3.86 -10.51 13.63
N ASP A 119 -4.64 -11.32 14.33
CA ASP A 119 -5.33 -12.47 13.73
C ASP A 119 -6.43 -12.02 12.76
N GLU A 120 -7.18 -10.97 13.09
CA GLU A 120 -8.16 -10.38 12.18
C GLU A 120 -7.50 -9.70 10.98
N ALA A 121 -6.35 -9.04 11.18
CA ALA A 121 -5.56 -8.48 10.09
C ALA A 121 -5.09 -9.57 9.13
N ARG A 122 -4.55 -10.68 9.65
CA ARG A 122 -4.08 -11.81 8.84
C ARG A 122 -5.18 -12.34 7.93
N ARG A 123 -6.38 -12.60 8.47
CA ARG A 123 -7.53 -13.10 7.67
C ARG A 123 -7.94 -12.14 6.55
N ILE A 124 -7.84 -10.83 6.78
CA ILE A 124 -8.13 -9.83 5.76
C ILE A 124 -7.06 -9.90 4.67
N PHE A 125 -5.79 -9.88 5.05
CA PHE A 125 -4.71 -9.89 4.07
C PHE A 125 -4.64 -11.20 3.28
N ASP A 126 -4.90 -12.35 3.89
CA ASP A 126 -4.95 -13.65 3.18
C ASP A 126 -5.99 -13.60 2.06
N ARG A 127 -7.21 -13.13 2.35
CA ARG A 127 -8.26 -12.97 1.33
C ARG A 127 -7.85 -11.99 0.23
N LEU A 128 -7.28 -10.84 0.61
CA LEU A 128 -6.87 -9.83 -0.37
C LEU A 128 -5.73 -10.32 -1.26
N ALA A 129 -4.81 -11.13 -0.72
CA ALA A 129 -3.75 -11.77 -1.49
C ALA A 129 -4.31 -12.82 -2.45
N GLU A 130 -5.30 -13.63 -2.03
CA GLU A 130 -6.03 -14.56 -2.90
C GLU A 130 -6.75 -13.84 -4.04
N ASP A 131 -7.30 -12.64 -3.77
CA ASP A 131 -7.91 -11.77 -4.78
C ASP A 131 -6.87 -11.05 -5.68
N GLY A 132 -5.57 -11.26 -5.45
CA GLY A 132 -4.48 -10.72 -6.26
C GLY A 132 -3.99 -9.32 -5.87
N LEU A 133 -4.37 -8.80 -4.70
CA LEU A 133 -3.86 -7.52 -4.22
C LEU A 133 -2.43 -7.66 -3.69
N VAL A 134 -1.47 -7.19 -4.48
CA VAL A 134 -0.02 -7.31 -4.23
C VAL A 134 0.40 -6.73 -2.87
N GLU A 135 -0.21 -5.61 -2.47
CA GLU A 135 0.08 -4.99 -1.16
C GLU A 135 -0.26 -5.90 0.02
N ALA A 136 -1.22 -6.82 -0.12
CA ALA A 136 -1.60 -7.72 0.96
C ALA A 136 -0.50 -8.75 1.27
N ASP A 137 0.19 -9.28 0.25
CA ASP A 137 1.33 -10.18 0.45
C ASP A 137 2.48 -9.47 1.19
N VAL A 138 2.70 -8.18 0.93
CA VAL A 138 3.71 -7.39 1.64
C VAL A 138 3.33 -7.22 3.12
N GLU A 139 2.07 -6.88 3.41
CA GLU A 139 1.61 -6.70 4.79
C GLU A 139 1.56 -8.05 5.55
N LEU A 140 1.28 -9.18 4.87
CA LEU A 140 1.42 -10.52 5.46
C LEU A 140 2.87 -10.83 5.82
N ALA A 141 3.81 -10.58 4.90
CA ALA A 141 5.23 -10.80 5.17
C ALA A 141 5.72 -10.00 6.39
N ASP A 142 5.20 -8.78 6.58
CA ASP A 142 5.53 -7.92 7.74
C ASP A 142 4.86 -8.39 9.04
N LEU A 143 3.67 -9.02 8.95
CA LEU A 143 2.92 -9.52 10.10
C LEU A 143 3.47 -10.86 10.64
N LEU A 144 3.98 -11.71 9.74
CA LEU A 144 4.48 -13.04 10.08
C LEU A 144 5.76 -12.97 10.93
N LYS A 145 5.93 -13.95 11.81
CA LYS A 145 7.07 -13.98 12.74
C LYS A 145 8.30 -14.60 12.07
N ARG A 146 9.49 -14.32 12.62
CA ARG A 146 10.75 -14.97 12.19
C ARG A 146 10.73 -16.50 12.18
N ARG A 147 9.84 -17.17 12.92
CA ARG A 147 9.70 -18.64 12.89
C ARG A 147 8.99 -19.15 11.62
N GLU A 148 8.23 -18.30 10.94
CA GLU A 148 7.46 -18.60 9.73
C GLU A 148 8.23 -18.13 8.48
N SER A 149 9.56 -18.18 8.54
CA SER A 149 10.44 -17.50 7.60
C SER A 149 10.32 -18.01 6.15
N GLY A 150 9.92 -19.27 5.95
CA GLY A 150 9.57 -19.80 4.64
C GLY A 150 8.26 -19.23 4.08
N GLU A 151 7.25 -18.98 4.91
CA GLU A 151 6.00 -18.34 4.50
C GLU A 151 6.27 -16.86 4.14
N VAL A 152 7.09 -16.17 4.94
CA VAL A 152 7.53 -14.79 4.64
C VAL A 152 8.21 -14.72 3.26
N ALA A 153 9.14 -15.64 2.97
CA ALA A 153 9.83 -15.66 1.68
C ALA A 153 8.87 -15.90 0.50
N GLN A 154 7.90 -16.80 0.66
CA GLN A 154 6.88 -17.05 -0.37
C GLN A 154 6.05 -15.80 -0.67
N ARG A 155 5.60 -15.08 0.37
CA ARG A 155 4.82 -13.84 0.24
C ARG A 155 5.62 -12.73 -0.44
N LEU A 156 6.87 -12.52 -0.02
CA LEU A 156 7.75 -11.53 -0.65
C LEU A 156 8.03 -11.86 -2.12
N TYR A 157 8.23 -13.14 -2.44
CA TYR A 157 8.42 -13.59 -3.82
C TYR A 157 7.17 -13.35 -4.68
N ALA A 158 5.98 -13.69 -4.16
CA ALA A 158 4.72 -13.42 -4.84
C ALA A 158 4.55 -11.90 -5.10
N ALA A 159 4.81 -11.06 -4.12
CA ALA A 159 4.76 -9.61 -4.29
C ALA A 159 5.77 -9.10 -5.33
N ALA A 160 6.99 -9.64 -5.33
CA ALA A 160 8.04 -9.28 -6.28
C ALA A 160 7.66 -9.60 -7.72
N CYS A 161 7.11 -10.79 -7.96
CA CYS A 161 6.65 -11.24 -9.27
C CYS A 161 5.44 -10.44 -9.78
N ASN A 162 4.62 -9.90 -8.88
CA ASN A 162 3.41 -9.13 -9.22
C ASN A 162 3.62 -7.61 -9.27
N GLY A 163 4.87 -7.13 -9.34
CA GLY A 163 5.18 -5.73 -9.65
C GLY A 163 5.89 -4.97 -8.53
N ARG A 164 5.97 -5.52 -7.31
CA ARG A 164 6.77 -4.96 -6.21
C ARG A 164 8.19 -5.50 -6.24
N ARG A 165 8.91 -5.25 -7.33
CA ARG A 165 10.29 -5.75 -7.56
C ARG A 165 11.26 -5.41 -6.44
N ASP A 166 11.01 -4.33 -5.70
CA ASP A 166 11.76 -3.96 -4.49
C ASP A 166 11.76 -5.06 -3.42
N MET A 167 10.76 -5.95 -3.42
CA MET A 167 10.71 -7.10 -2.51
C MET A 167 11.82 -8.13 -2.76
N PHE A 168 12.43 -8.17 -3.95
CA PHE A 168 13.62 -9.02 -4.16
C PHE A 168 14.80 -8.59 -3.29
N ALA A 169 14.95 -7.30 -2.97
CA ALA A 169 16.00 -6.87 -2.05
C ALA A 169 15.78 -7.42 -0.63
N ARG A 170 14.51 -7.47 -0.18
CA ARG A 170 14.16 -8.08 1.12
C ARG A 170 14.42 -9.59 1.14
N LEU A 171 14.16 -10.28 0.03
CA LEU A 171 14.51 -11.70 -0.12
C LEU A 171 16.02 -11.93 -0.05
N SER A 172 16.82 -11.05 -0.66
CA SER A 172 18.28 -11.08 -0.56
C SER A 172 18.75 -10.99 0.88
N GLU A 173 18.24 -10.02 1.64
CA GLU A 173 18.55 -9.84 3.07
C GLU A 173 18.16 -11.08 3.88
N MET A 174 16.99 -11.65 3.63
CA MET A 174 16.53 -12.86 4.32
C MET A 174 17.39 -14.11 4.03
N GLU A 175 17.93 -14.27 2.83
CA GLU A 175 18.87 -15.35 2.50
C GLU A 175 20.19 -15.21 3.26
N LEU A 176 20.69 -13.97 3.40
CA LEU A 176 21.91 -13.68 4.17
C LEU A 176 21.72 -13.93 5.66
N ASP A 177 20.55 -13.59 6.20
CA ASP A 177 20.17 -13.84 7.60
C ASP A 177 19.85 -15.33 7.86
N GLY A 178 19.79 -16.17 6.82
CA GLY A 178 19.47 -17.59 6.91
C GLY A 178 18.00 -17.90 7.17
N GLY A 179 17.10 -16.94 6.91
CA GLY A 179 15.66 -17.08 7.15
C GLY A 179 14.85 -17.50 5.93
N ALA A 180 15.30 -17.25 4.70
CA ALA A 180 14.43 -17.39 3.52
C ALA A 180 13.96 -18.83 3.19
N MET A 181 14.69 -19.87 3.61
CA MET A 181 14.36 -21.28 3.30
C MET A 181 14.71 -22.19 4.48
N PRO A 182 14.10 -23.39 4.60
CA PRO A 182 14.44 -24.36 5.64
C PRO A 182 15.95 -24.60 5.62
N ALA A 183 16.61 -24.28 6.74
CA ALA A 183 18.07 -24.18 6.88
C ALA A 183 18.82 -25.53 6.76
N ASP A 184 18.18 -26.59 6.27
CA ASP A 184 18.65 -27.94 6.52
C ASP A 184 19.67 -28.45 5.49
N GLN A 185 19.90 -27.76 4.35
CA GLN A 185 20.75 -28.34 3.29
C GLN A 185 21.63 -27.40 2.46
N ARG A 186 21.53 -26.06 2.58
CA ARG A 186 22.31 -25.15 1.71
C ARG A 186 23.61 -24.69 2.36
N SER A 187 24.70 -24.77 1.60
CA SER A 187 25.99 -24.23 2.04
C SER A 187 25.90 -22.70 2.22
N THR A 188 26.75 -22.13 3.06
CA THR A 188 26.83 -20.66 3.22
C THR A 188 27.17 -19.96 1.90
N GLU A 189 27.87 -20.64 0.99
CA GLU A 189 28.20 -20.14 -0.33
C GLU A 189 26.97 -20.08 -1.26
N GLU A 190 26.12 -21.11 -1.24
CA GLU A 190 24.87 -21.13 -2.00
C GLU A 190 23.90 -20.03 -1.56
N ARG A 191 23.81 -19.77 -0.24
CA ARG A 191 22.98 -18.66 0.28
C ARG A 191 23.46 -17.30 -0.23
N ARG A 192 24.78 -17.09 -0.30
CA ARG A 192 25.35 -15.85 -0.86
C ARG A 192 25.05 -15.71 -2.35
N LEU A 193 25.12 -16.79 -3.13
CA LEU A 193 24.78 -16.77 -4.55
C LEU A 193 23.31 -16.39 -4.77
N TRP A 194 22.39 -17.00 -4.02
CA TRP A 194 20.96 -16.64 -4.09
C TRP A 194 20.71 -15.19 -3.68
N ALA A 195 21.34 -14.71 -2.62
CA ALA A 195 21.24 -13.31 -2.22
C ALA A 195 21.68 -12.35 -3.34
N MET A 196 22.76 -12.67 -4.05
CA MET A 196 23.23 -11.87 -5.18
C MET A 196 22.26 -11.88 -6.36
N GLU A 197 21.67 -13.03 -6.70
CA GLU A 197 20.67 -13.12 -7.76
C GLU A 197 19.40 -12.33 -7.43
N TRP A 198 18.94 -12.38 -6.18
CA TRP A 198 17.81 -11.54 -5.74
C TRP A 198 18.12 -10.05 -5.86
N LEU A 199 19.32 -9.63 -5.44
CA LEU A 199 19.74 -8.24 -5.56
C LEU A 199 19.81 -7.79 -7.03
N ARG A 200 20.27 -8.66 -7.93
CA ARG A 200 20.28 -8.42 -9.37
C ARG A 200 18.86 -8.23 -9.93
N LEU A 201 17.89 -9.03 -9.48
CA LEU A 201 16.49 -8.90 -9.91
C LEU A 201 15.81 -7.63 -9.38
N ALA A 202 16.24 -7.16 -8.20
CA ALA A 202 15.81 -5.90 -7.62
C ALA A 202 16.34 -4.68 -8.39
N ASP A 203 17.54 -4.77 -8.99
CA ASP A 203 18.13 -3.65 -9.70
C ASP A 203 17.38 -3.33 -11.00
N THR A 204 16.94 -2.08 -11.10
CA THR A 204 16.27 -1.53 -12.28
C THR A 204 17.25 -1.21 -13.41
N ARG A 205 18.55 -1.09 -13.10
CA ARG A 205 19.63 -0.82 -14.05
C ARG A 205 20.20 -2.08 -14.69
N ALA A 206 20.08 -3.23 -14.03
CA ALA A 206 20.54 -4.52 -14.55
C ALA A 206 19.72 -5.04 -15.76
N ALA A 207 18.68 -4.31 -16.17
CA ALA A 207 17.82 -4.66 -17.30
C ALA A 207 18.35 -4.22 -18.68
N TYR A 208 19.50 -3.52 -18.77
CA TYR A 208 20.13 -3.13 -20.04
C TYR A 208 21.65 -3.08 -19.95
#